data_AF-F0GTR4-F1
#
_entry.id   AF-F0GTR4-F1
#
_cell.length_a   1.000
_cell.length_b   1.000
_cell.length_c   1.000
_cell.angle_alpha   90.00
_cell.angle_beta   90.00
_cell.angle_gamma   90.00
#
_symmetry.space_group_name_H-M   'P 1'
#
loop_
_entity.id
_entity.type
_entity.pdbx_description
1 polymer ?
#
loop_
_entity_poly.entity_id
_entity_poly.type
_entity_poly.pdbx_seq_one_letter_code
_entity_poly.pdbx_strand_id
1 'polypeptide(L)'
;MRNFTKLFKFTAKRFSLWLALITVFMTMTIGLTSRRLIQDDYKRFNMDAIEIWEDIEGKKFDKDFILDDKTMDELDVHAMKYKEKYKIIEDDKLWQMDSDYQTDYYDRLGEGENGRNAHYTYNDFMRIFNRTSDGKLSASSYLDNLVAPVMVIIALFAITITSIEESMPIFEFTRMMPWKKRDDLLMKIGIAFIFGILIFAINAIILSFLLKSSGFGPVVSMKESFGHIGRDLLVFLATSILSTSLGFIAGNIIGHIGLFIITIGGVSLIKEDLTMLVRVFSNDGAMAIDNVFANFMEKQDIFVRTLISLTNIAIDNIMSIGAFLIISILVLLLALTVNKKSTSERSGYMVVSKPISIFAKLMGSLTLANVITSILSSMLVESAGVVSIIVFALALLLSYKFFDILFKIRLKF
;
A
#
# COMPACT_ATOMS: atom_id res chain seq x y z
N MET A 1 -17.71 -30.36 9.42
CA MET A 1 -17.82 -29.01 10.03
C MET A 1 -19.27 -28.50 10.04
N ARG A 2 -20.17 -29.05 10.88
CA ARG A 2 -21.62 -28.71 10.86
C ARG A 2 -21.96 -27.31 11.42
N ASN A 3 -21.02 -26.69 12.15
CA ASN A 3 -21.20 -25.37 12.78
C ASN A 3 -20.61 -24.21 11.97
N PHE A 4 -19.71 -24.49 11.01
CA PHE A 4 -19.05 -23.46 10.20
C PHE A 4 -20.05 -22.70 9.31
N THR A 5 -20.93 -23.43 8.62
CA THR A 5 -21.96 -22.84 7.77
C THR A 5 -22.94 -21.96 8.55
N LYS A 6 -23.25 -22.33 9.80
CA LYS A 6 -24.13 -21.54 10.67
C LYS A 6 -23.46 -20.26 11.13
N LEU A 7 -22.20 -20.34 11.55
CA LEU A 7 -21.42 -19.20 12.00
C LEU A 7 -21.16 -18.21 10.85
N PHE A 8 -20.78 -18.72 9.67
CA PHE A 8 -20.65 -17.92 8.46
C PHE A 8 -21.96 -17.19 8.12
N LYS A 9 -23.10 -17.90 8.08
CA LYS A 9 -24.41 -17.28 7.82
C LYS A 9 -24.74 -16.19 8.84
N PHE A 10 -24.42 -16.38 10.11
CA PHE A 10 -24.66 -15.41 11.15
C PHE A 10 -23.78 -14.15 10.98
N THR A 11 -22.47 -14.32 10.84
CA THR A 11 -21.52 -13.21 10.65
C THR A 11 -21.81 -12.45 9.37
N ALA A 12 -22.03 -13.14 8.25
CA ALA A 12 -22.35 -12.51 6.97
C ALA A 12 -23.67 -11.72 7.02
N LYS A 13 -24.72 -12.26 7.66
CA LYS A 13 -26.01 -11.56 7.79
C LYS A 13 -25.92 -10.31 8.67
N ARG A 14 -25.06 -10.33 9.69
CA ARG A 14 -24.86 -9.20 10.60
C ARG A 14 -24.15 -8.03 9.92
N PHE A 15 -23.17 -8.32 9.07
CA PHE A 15 -22.37 -7.30 8.39
C PHE A 15 -22.80 -7.05 6.94
N SER A 16 -23.87 -7.70 6.44
CA SER A 16 -24.26 -7.67 5.02
C SER A 16 -24.51 -6.26 4.47
N LEU A 17 -25.16 -5.38 5.24
CA LEU A 17 -25.41 -4.00 4.82
C LEU A 17 -24.10 -3.21 4.70
N TRP A 18 -23.22 -3.33 5.69
CA TRP A 18 -21.90 -2.69 5.69
C TRP A 18 -21.02 -3.21 4.57
N LEU A 19 -21.03 -4.53 4.36
CA LEU A 19 -20.36 -5.20 3.25
C LEU A 19 -20.83 -4.65 1.90
N ALA A 20 -22.14 -4.51 1.70
CA ALA A 20 -22.70 -3.97 0.48
C ALA A 20 -22.31 -2.49 0.28
N LEU A 21 -22.45 -1.65 1.31
CA LEU A 21 -22.10 -0.23 1.24
C LEU A 21 -20.62 -0.01 0.93
N ILE A 22 -19.72 -0.72 1.63
CA ILE A 22 -18.27 -0.65 1.39
C ILE A 22 -17.94 -1.12 -0.02
N THR A 23 -18.56 -2.22 -0.48
CA THR A 23 -18.33 -2.74 -1.83
C THR A 23 -18.76 -1.72 -2.88
N VAL A 24 -19.96 -1.11 -2.75
CA VAL A 24 -20.46 -0.11 -3.69
C VAL A 24 -19.57 1.13 -3.71
N PHE A 25 -19.25 1.68 -2.53
CA PHE A 25 -18.39 2.86 -2.42
C PHE A 25 -17.03 2.62 -3.07
N MET A 26 -16.38 1.50 -2.76
CA MET A 26 -15.06 1.19 -3.28
C MET A 26 -15.08 0.92 -4.78
N THR A 27 -16.10 0.21 -5.26
CA THR A 27 -16.29 -0.03 -6.69
C THR A 27 -16.46 1.28 -7.45
N MET A 28 -17.20 2.23 -6.87
CA MET A 28 -17.39 3.56 -7.45
C MET A 28 -16.08 4.36 -7.44
N THR A 29 -15.35 4.38 -6.32
CA THR A 29 -14.06 5.08 -6.21
C THR A 29 -13.04 4.51 -7.20
N ILE A 30 -12.87 3.19 -7.22
CA ILE A 30 -11.94 2.51 -8.13
C ILE A 30 -12.35 2.77 -9.59
N GLY A 31 -13.63 2.58 -9.93
CA GLY A 31 -14.12 2.81 -11.28
C GLY A 31 -13.88 4.24 -11.78
N LEU A 32 -14.12 5.25 -10.93
CA LEU A 32 -13.86 6.65 -11.26
C LEU A 32 -12.37 6.94 -11.44
N THR A 33 -11.51 6.45 -10.53
CA THR A 33 -10.07 6.65 -10.61
C THR A 33 -9.47 5.93 -11.82
N SER A 34 -9.84 4.67 -12.05
CA SER A 34 -9.38 3.90 -13.21
C SER A 34 -9.83 4.52 -14.54
N ARG A 35 -11.08 5.01 -14.62
CA ARG A 35 -11.56 5.70 -15.83
C ARG A 35 -10.70 6.94 -16.13
N ARG A 36 -10.44 7.76 -15.10
CA ARG A 36 -9.61 8.96 -15.26
C ARG A 36 -8.19 8.60 -15.70
N LEU A 37 -7.58 7.61 -15.05
CA LEU A 37 -6.24 7.14 -15.40
C LEU A 37 -6.17 6.67 -16.86
N ILE A 38 -7.11 5.83 -17.31
CA ILE A 38 -7.15 5.32 -18.70
C ILE A 38 -7.32 6.48 -19.69
N GLN A 39 -8.17 7.45 -19.39
CA GLN A 39 -8.37 8.63 -20.24
C GLN A 39 -7.13 9.51 -20.32
N ASP A 40 -6.46 9.75 -19.20
CA ASP A 40 -5.24 10.55 -19.13
C ASP A 40 -4.08 9.84 -19.85
N ASP A 41 -3.92 8.53 -19.65
CA ASP A 41 -2.93 7.71 -20.36
C ASP A 41 -3.18 7.72 -21.87
N TYR A 42 -4.42 7.50 -22.30
CA TYR A 42 -4.77 7.52 -23.73
C TYR A 42 -4.48 8.88 -24.36
N LYS A 43 -4.88 9.96 -23.68
CA LYS A 43 -4.68 11.31 -24.20
C LYS A 43 -3.19 11.66 -24.34
N ARG A 44 -2.37 11.29 -23.35
CA ARG A 44 -0.92 11.51 -23.40
C ARG A 44 -0.29 10.69 -24.52
N PHE A 45 -0.53 9.38 -24.51
CA PHE A 45 -0.03 8.47 -25.54
C PHE A 45 -0.37 8.97 -26.95
N ASN A 46 -1.62 9.37 -27.17
CA ASN A 46 -2.07 9.84 -28.48
C ASN A 46 -1.39 11.17 -28.87
N MET A 47 -1.24 12.10 -27.94
CA MET A 47 -0.53 13.36 -28.18
C MET A 47 0.95 13.12 -28.56
N ASP A 48 1.63 12.25 -27.81
CA ASP A 48 3.03 11.91 -28.06
C ASP A 48 3.18 11.15 -29.39
N ALA A 49 2.25 10.25 -29.71
CA ALA A 49 2.20 9.53 -30.98
C ALA A 49 2.00 10.48 -32.18
N ILE A 50 1.08 11.45 -32.08
CA ILE A 50 0.88 12.49 -33.10
C ILE A 50 2.17 13.30 -33.29
N GLU A 51 2.80 13.75 -32.21
CA GLU A 51 4.03 14.56 -32.29
C GLU A 51 5.18 13.78 -32.96
N ILE A 52 5.39 12.53 -32.57
CA ILE A 52 6.38 11.63 -33.18
C ILE A 52 6.10 11.47 -34.67
N TRP A 53 4.84 11.24 -35.05
CA TRP A 53 4.46 11.04 -36.44
C TRP A 53 4.68 12.31 -37.28
N GLU A 54 4.15 13.44 -36.83
CA GLU A 54 4.20 14.71 -37.57
C GLU A 54 5.65 15.16 -37.83
N ASP A 55 6.54 14.92 -36.86
CA ASP A 55 7.95 15.29 -36.97
C ASP A 55 8.78 14.35 -37.87
N ILE A 56 8.37 13.09 -38.01
CA ILE A 56 9.03 12.13 -38.91
C ILE A 56 8.51 12.25 -40.35
N GLU A 57 7.19 12.34 -40.54
CA GLU A 57 6.58 12.38 -41.88
C GLU A 57 6.49 13.80 -42.46
N GLY A 58 6.72 14.83 -41.63
CA GLY A 58 6.66 16.24 -42.04
C GLY A 58 5.27 16.69 -42.49
N LYS A 59 4.22 15.95 -42.11
CA LYS A 59 2.82 16.18 -42.46
C LYS A 59 1.97 16.01 -41.22
N LYS A 60 0.88 16.77 -41.15
CA LYS A 60 -0.08 16.66 -40.05
C LYS A 60 -0.66 15.25 -39.98
N PHE A 61 -0.69 14.69 -38.77
CA PHE A 61 -1.29 13.40 -38.52
C PHE A 61 -2.81 13.57 -38.46
N ASP A 62 -3.54 12.58 -38.98
CA ASP A 62 -4.99 12.62 -38.90
C ASP A 62 -5.42 12.46 -37.43
N LYS A 63 -6.01 13.50 -36.84
CA LYS A 63 -6.36 13.52 -35.42
C LYS A 63 -7.48 12.52 -35.06
N ASP A 64 -8.18 11.98 -36.06
CA ASP A 64 -9.28 11.04 -35.88
C ASP A 64 -8.85 9.57 -36.06
N PHE A 65 -7.55 9.28 -36.08
CA PHE A 65 -7.08 7.91 -36.22
C PHE A 65 -7.51 7.04 -35.02
N ILE A 66 -7.95 5.82 -35.33
CA ILE A 66 -8.32 4.82 -34.34
C ILE A 66 -7.10 3.93 -34.12
N LEU A 67 -6.69 3.76 -32.86
CA LEU A 67 -5.66 2.77 -32.55
C LEU A 67 -6.14 1.38 -32.95
N ASP A 68 -5.39 0.73 -33.82
CA ASP A 68 -5.53 -0.68 -34.16
C ASP A 68 -4.14 -1.35 -34.25
N ASP A 69 -4.12 -2.66 -34.50
CA ASP A 69 -2.88 -3.43 -34.56
C ASP A 69 -1.92 -2.86 -35.65
N LYS A 70 -2.44 -2.36 -36.78
CA LYS A 70 -1.64 -1.79 -37.86
C LYS A 70 -1.05 -0.44 -37.47
N THR A 71 -1.83 0.44 -36.86
CA THR A 71 -1.32 1.75 -36.41
C THR A 71 -0.29 1.58 -35.31
N MET A 72 -0.43 0.59 -34.43
CA MET A 72 0.60 0.28 -33.42
C MET A 72 1.94 -0.12 -34.05
N ASP A 73 1.91 -0.98 -35.08
CA ASP A 73 3.12 -1.37 -35.83
C ASP A 73 3.76 -0.16 -36.54
N GLU A 74 2.95 0.72 -37.13
CA GLU A 74 3.45 1.94 -37.75
C GLU A 74 4.08 2.87 -36.71
N LEU A 75 3.44 3.07 -35.55
CA LEU A 75 3.97 3.92 -34.48
C LEU A 75 5.30 3.41 -33.92
N ASP A 76 5.53 2.09 -33.83
CA ASP A 76 6.81 1.51 -33.43
C ASP A 76 7.95 1.95 -34.38
N VAL A 77 7.71 1.82 -35.68
CA VAL A 77 8.67 2.20 -36.72
C VAL A 77 8.97 3.70 -36.66
N HIS A 78 7.95 4.55 -36.45
CA HIS A 78 8.14 5.99 -36.33
C HIS A 78 8.88 6.36 -35.05
N ALA A 79 8.58 5.72 -33.92
CA ALA A 79 9.28 5.93 -32.65
C ALA A 79 10.78 5.57 -32.78
N MET A 80 11.12 4.48 -33.47
CA MET A 80 12.53 4.12 -33.73
C MET A 80 13.25 5.18 -34.58
N LYS A 81 12.62 5.68 -35.66
CA LYS A 81 13.17 6.76 -36.48
C LYS A 81 13.34 8.05 -35.67
N TYR A 82 12.38 8.37 -34.82
CA TYR A 82 12.39 9.56 -33.95
C TYR A 82 13.53 9.50 -32.94
N LYS A 83 13.72 8.35 -32.30
CA LYS A 83 14.86 8.08 -31.42
C LYS A 83 16.20 8.29 -32.14
N GLU A 84 16.34 7.77 -33.36
CA GLU A 84 17.56 7.90 -34.16
C GLU A 84 17.82 9.36 -34.57
N LYS A 85 16.79 10.07 -35.04
CA LYS A 85 16.85 11.49 -35.45
C LYS A 85 17.42 12.38 -34.34
N TYR A 86 16.97 12.19 -33.09
CA TYR A 86 17.38 13.00 -31.94
C TYR A 86 18.45 12.34 -31.05
N LYS A 87 18.92 11.14 -31.40
CA LYS A 87 19.89 10.36 -30.61
C LYS A 87 19.44 10.16 -29.15
N ILE A 88 18.17 9.84 -28.96
CA ILE A 88 17.56 9.73 -27.62
C ILE A 88 18.02 8.44 -26.92
N ILE A 89 18.46 8.61 -25.67
CA ILE A 89 18.69 7.52 -24.72
C ILE A 89 17.40 7.32 -23.90
N GLU A 90 16.99 6.06 -23.75
CA GLU A 90 15.86 5.67 -22.90
C GLU A 90 16.17 5.91 -21.44
N ASP A 91 15.19 6.39 -20.68
CA ASP A 91 15.35 6.73 -19.27
C ASP A 91 15.99 5.58 -18.47
N ASP A 92 15.49 4.36 -18.60
CA ASP A 92 15.99 3.19 -17.86
C ASP A 92 17.49 2.95 -18.07
N LYS A 93 18.03 3.31 -19.24
CA LYS A 93 19.46 3.20 -19.54
C LYS A 93 20.22 4.42 -19.05
N LEU A 94 19.65 5.60 -19.18
CA LEU A 94 20.24 6.86 -18.73
C LEU A 94 20.44 6.86 -17.20
N TRP A 95 19.45 6.37 -16.44
CA TRP A 95 19.52 6.27 -14.98
C TRP A 95 20.56 5.26 -14.46
N GLN A 96 21.08 4.39 -15.33
CA GLN A 96 22.18 3.47 -15.00
C GLN A 96 23.57 4.08 -15.24
N MET A 97 23.63 5.22 -15.93
CA MET A 97 24.87 5.93 -16.23
C MET A 97 25.25 6.86 -15.08
N ASP A 98 26.53 7.23 -15.01
CA ASP A 98 27.01 8.18 -14.02
C ASP A 98 26.40 9.59 -14.21
N SER A 99 26.39 10.36 -13.13
CA SER A 99 25.78 11.70 -13.10
C SER A 99 26.41 12.67 -14.11
N ASP A 100 27.71 12.52 -14.40
CA ASP A 100 28.42 13.41 -15.31
C ASP A 100 27.96 13.14 -16.74
N TYR A 101 27.81 11.87 -17.12
CA TYR A 101 27.24 11.45 -18.40
C TYR A 101 25.80 11.93 -18.59
N GLN A 102 24.95 11.80 -17.56
CA GLN A 102 23.56 12.27 -17.63
C GLN A 102 23.49 13.78 -17.91
N THR A 103 24.33 14.55 -17.22
CA THR A 103 24.41 16.02 -17.38
C THR A 103 24.85 16.39 -18.80
N ASP A 104 25.94 15.81 -19.27
CA ASP A 104 26.49 16.00 -20.61
C ASP A 104 25.49 15.59 -21.72
N TYR A 105 24.70 14.53 -21.51
CA TYR A 105 23.61 14.17 -22.41
C TYR A 105 22.52 15.24 -22.50
N TYR A 106 22.02 15.75 -21.37
CA TYR A 106 20.99 16.78 -21.35
C TYR A 106 21.47 18.14 -21.87
N ASP A 107 22.76 18.43 -21.73
CA ASP A 107 23.38 19.62 -22.30
C ASP A 107 23.43 19.52 -23.82
N ARG A 108 23.92 18.40 -24.39
CA ARG A 108 23.87 18.15 -25.84
C ARG A 108 22.47 18.20 -26.42
N LEU A 109 21.47 17.64 -25.72
CA LEU A 109 20.07 17.74 -26.14
C LEU A 109 19.53 19.17 -26.07
N GLY A 110 20.05 19.98 -25.15
CA GLY A 110 19.67 21.39 -24.98
C GLY A 110 20.27 22.32 -26.04
N GLU A 111 21.37 21.91 -26.68
CA GLU A 111 22.00 22.65 -27.79
C GLU A 111 21.24 22.49 -29.12
N GLY A 112 20.48 21.41 -29.28
CA GLY A 112 19.64 21.16 -30.45
C GLY A 112 18.26 21.82 -30.36
N GLU A 113 17.72 22.29 -31.49
CA GLU A 113 16.35 22.77 -31.55
C GLU A 113 15.38 21.63 -31.18
N ASN A 114 14.64 21.80 -30.09
CA ASN A 114 13.65 20.85 -29.55
C ASN A 114 14.18 19.51 -28.99
N GLY A 115 15.50 19.30 -28.84
CA GLY A 115 16.07 18.00 -28.42
C GLY A 115 15.60 17.51 -27.05
N ARG A 116 15.49 18.42 -26.06
CA ARG A 116 14.94 18.07 -24.73
C ARG A 116 13.47 17.66 -24.78
N ASN A 117 12.64 18.39 -25.53
CA ASN A 117 11.22 18.04 -25.68
C ASN A 117 11.08 16.68 -26.35
N ALA A 118 11.84 16.43 -27.42
CA ALA A 118 11.85 15.15 -28.11
C ALA A 118 12.21 13.97 -27.19
N HIS A 119 13.19 14.14 -26.31
CA HIS A 119 13.52 13.12 -25.31
C HIS A 119 12.34 12.81 -24.37
N TYR A 120 11.64 13.83 -23.87
CA TYR A 120 10.48 13.62 -23.01
C TYR A 120 9.30 12.99 -23.76
N THR A 121 8.95 13.49 -24.96
CA THR A 121 7.89 12.95 -25.81
C THR A 121 8.14 11.47 -26.13
N TYR A 122 9.37 11.11 -26.52
CA TYR A 122 9.73 9.72 -26.79
C TYR A 122 9.63 8.84 -25.55
N ASN A 123 10.19 9.25 -24.40
CA ASN A 123 10.15 8.42 -23.19
C ASN A 123 8.74 8.32 -22.60
N ASP A 124 7.92 9.37 -22.68
CA ASP A 124 6.51 9.34 -22.27
C ASP A 124 5.68 8.40 -23.15
N PHE A 125 5.89 8.43 -24.48
CA PHE A 125 5.32 7.46 -25.42
C PHE A 125 5.74 6.03 -25.06
N MET A 126 7.04 5.79 -24.91
CA MET A 126 7.60 4.47 -24.62
C MET A 126 7.17 3.92 -23.27
N ARG A 127 6.90 4.76 -22.27
CA ARG A 127 6.36 4.31 -20.97
C ARG A 127 5.03 3.55 -21.11
N ILE A 128 4.19 3.95 -22.06
CA ILE A 128 2.92 3.28 -22.34
C ILE A 128 3.15 2.18 -23.39
N PHE A 129 3.92 2.47 -24.44
CA PHE A 129 4.18 1.53 -25.53
C PHE A 129 4.91 0.26 -25.05
N ASN A 130 5.85 0.36 -24.12
CA ASN A 130 6.57 -0.79 -23.54
C ASN A 130 5.68 -1.70 -22.68
N ARG A 131 4.43 -1.32 -22.39
CA ARG A 131 3.44 -2.23 -21.80
C ARG A 131 2.84 -3.18 -22.85
N THR A 132 3.25 -3.07 -24.11
CA THR A 132 2.79 -3.92 -25.21
C THR A 132 3.51 -5.26 -25.17
N SER A 133 2.75 -6.34 -25.28
CA SER A 133 3.25 -7.71 -25.40
C SER A 133 2.43 -8.46 -26.43
N ASP A 134 3.07 -9.30 -27.25
CA ASP A 134 2.46 -9.91 -28.43
C ASP A 134 1.75 -8.88 -29.35
N GLY A 135 2.29 -7.66 -29.46
CA GLY A 135 1.71 -6.56 -30.26
C GLY A 135 0.47 -5.90 -29.66
N LYS A 136 0.09 -6.21 -28.41
CA LYS A 136 -1.08 -5.62 -27.72
C LYS A 136 -0.74 -5.02 -26.37
N LEU A 137 -1.37 -3.88 -26.05
CA LEU A 137 -1.20 -3.21 -24.77
C LEU A 137 -1.70 -4.11 -23.62
N SER A 138 -0.81 -4.44 -22.69
CA SER A 138 -1.14 -5.29 -21.55
C SER A 138 -1.98 -4.54 -20.52
N ALA A 139 -3.09 -5.14 -20.09
CA ALA A 139 -3.94 -4.60 -19.03
C ALA A 139 -3.39 -4.88 -17.61
N SER A 140 -2.27 -5.60 -17.48
CA SER A 140 -1.67 -6.02 -16.21
C SER A 140 -1.43 -4.85 -15.26
N SER A 141 -0.82 -3.75 -15.73
CA SER A 141 -0.52 -2.57 -14.91
C SER A 141 -1.77 -1.91 -14.32
N TYR A 142 -2.88 -1.92 -15.06
CA TYR A 142 -4.14 -1.36 -14.58
C TYR A 142 -4.78 -2.24 -13.50
N LEU A 143 -4.65 -3.57 -13.62
CA LEU A 143 -5.14 -4.52 -12.62
C LEU A 143 -4.28 -4.52 -11.35
N ASP A 144 -2.97 -4.37 -11.49
CA ASP A 144 -2.05 -4.25 -10.34
C ASP A 144 -2.42 -3.04 -9.45
N ASN A 145 -2.94 -1.96 -10.04
CA ASN A 145 -3.46 -0.80 -9.30
C ASN A 145 -4.69 -1.11 -8.42
N LEU A 146 -5.34 -2.27 -8.61
CA LEU A 146 -6.45 -2.70 -7.76
C LEU A 146 -5.99 -3.34 -6.45
N VAL A 147 -4.74 -3.85 -6.38
CA VAL A 147 -4.28 -4.67 -5.25
C VAL A 147 -4.24 -3.87 -3.95
N ALA A 148 -3.60 -2.70 -3.94
CA ALA A 148 -3.48 -1.87 -2.75
C ALA A 148 -4.84 -1.40 -2.20
N PRO A 149 -5.79 -0.88 -3.01
CA PRO A 149 -7.15 -0.61 -2.55
C PRO A 149 -7.84 -1.82 -1.93
N VAL A 150 -7.71 -3.01 -2.54
CA VAL A 150 -8.31 -4.24 -2.00
C VAL A 150 -7.68 -4.64 -0.66
N MET A 151 -6.35 -4.49 -0.50
CA MET A 151 -5.69 -4.71 0.78
C MET A 151 -6.27 -3.82 1.90
N VAL A 152 -6.46 -2.52 1.60
CA VAL A 152 -7.06 -1.58 2.56
C VAL A 152 -8.47 -2.03 2.95
N ILE A 153 -9.27 -2.52 2.00
CA ILE A 153 -10.61 -3.02 2.28
C ILE A 153 -10.58 -4.27 3.15
N ILE A 154 -9.70 -5.22 2.84
CA ILE A 154 -9.52 -6.43 3.65
C ILE A 154 -9.16 -6.02 5.09
N ALA A 155 -8.25 -5.06 5.26
CA ALA A 155 -7.86 -4.55 6.58
C ALA A 155 -9.04 -3.90 7.32
N LEU A 156 -9.76 -2.97 6.69
CA LEU A 156 -10.93 -2.29 7.29
C LEU A 156 -12.05 -3.26 7.63
N PHE A 157 -12.30 -4.23 6.76
CA PHE A 157 -13.31 -5.26 6.99
C PHE A 157 -12.91 -6.19 8.14
N ALA A 158 -11.65 -6.62 8.19
CA ALA A 158 -11.11 -7.39 9.30
C ALA A 158 -11.23 -6.62 10.62
N ILE A 159 -10.87 -5.33 10.64
CA ILE A 159 -11.07 -4.44 11.80
C ILE A 159 -12.53 -4.42 12.23
N THR A 160 -13.44 -4.27 11.27
CA THR A 160 -14.89 -4.23 11.54
C THR A 160 -15.36 -5.54 12.18
N ILE A 161 -15.01 -6.70 11.63
CA ILE A 161 -15.52 -7.99 12.13
C ILE A 161 -14.87 -8.43 13.45
N THR A 162 -13.62 -8.04 13.73
CA THR A 162 -12.94 -8.42 14.99
C THR A 162 -13.19 -7.40 16.10
N SER A 163 -13.05 -6.11 15.81
CA SER A 163 -13.06 -5.07 16.84
C SER A 163 -14.47 -4.68 17.27
N ILE A 164 -15.47 -4.73 16.38
CA ILE A 164 -16.88 -4.52 16.76
C ILE A 164 -17.41 -5.68 17.60
N GLU A 165 -16.89 -6.90 17.38
CA GLU A 165 -17.27 -8.02 18.22
C GLU A 165 -16.77 -7.83 19.64
N GLU A 166 -15.48 -7.53 19.84
CA GLU A 166 -14.86 -7.28 21.15
C GLU A 166 -15.44 -6.06 21.88
N SER A 167 -15.95 -5.06 21.14
CA SER A 167 -16.51 -3.87 21.75
C SER A 167 -17.98 -4.01 22.17
N MET A 168 -18.71 -5.03 21.70
CA MET A 168 -20.14 -5.19 22.01
C MET A 168 -20.37 -6.25 23.12
N PRO A 169 -21.47 -6.15 23.89
CA PRO A 169 -21.89 -7.19 24.85
C PRO A 169 -22.00 -8.59 24.21
N ILE A 170 -22.22 -8.63 22.89
CA ILE A 170 -22.27 -9.84 22.07
C ILE A 170 -20.95 -10.64 22.11
N PHE A 171 -19.80 -10.04 22.42
CA PHE A 171 -18.56 -10.78 22.64
C PHE A 171 -18.70 -11.88 23.71
N GLU A 172 -19.45 -11.57 24.76
CA GLU A 172 -19.69 -12.50 25.87
C GLU A 172 -20.60 -13.65 25.40
N PHE A 173 -21.54 -13.37 24.49
CA PHE A 173 -22.39 -14.35 23.84
C PHE A 173 -21.64 -15.24 22.84
N THR A 174 -20.72 -14.69 22.03
CA THR A 174 -19.92 -15.51 21.09
C THR A 174 -18.91 -16.41 21.81
N ARG A 175 -18.52 -16.10 23.05
CA ARG A 175 -17.77 -17.01 23.93
C ARG A 175 -18.61 -18.15 24.52
N MET A 176 -19.92 -17.99 24.63
CA MET A 176 -20.84 -19.05 25.09
C MET A 176 -21.16 -20.07 24.00
N MET A 177 -20.79 -19.76 22.75
CA MET A 177 -20.98 -20.66 21.62
C MET A 177 -19.95 -21.81 21.66
N PRO A 178 -20.31 -23.02 21.21
CA PRO A 178 -19.51 -24.24 21.41
C PRO A 178 -18.31 -24.38 20.45
N TRP A 179 -17.73 -23.28 19.97
CA TRP A 179 -16.57 -23.29 19.06
C TRP A 179 -15.29 -22.79 19.74
N LYS A 180 -14.14 -23.32 19.33
CA LYS A 180 -12.84 -22.90 19.86
C LYS A 180 -12.47 -21.53 19.29
N LYS A 181 -11.86 -20.64 20.08
CA LYS A 181 -11.39 -19.31 19.62
C LYS A 181 -10.39 -19.39 18.46
N ARG A 182 -9.61 -20.48 18.36
CA ARG A 182 -8.76 -20.78 17.20
C ARG A 182 -9.59 -20.92 15.92
N ASP A 183 -10.71 -21.62 15.99
CA ASP A 183 -11.58 -21.88 14.84
C ASP A 183 -12.28 -20.59 14.40
N ASP A 184 -12.65 -19.72 15.36
CA ASP A 184 -13.20 -18.39 15.10
C ASP A 184 -12.18 -17.47 14.37
N LEU A 185 -10.92 -17.45 14.83
CA LEU A 185 -9.85 -16.69 14.16
C LEU A 185 -9.63 -17.17 12.72
N LEU A 186 -9.45 -18.48 12.51
CA LEU A 186 -9.23 -19.04 11.18
C LEU A 186 -10.42 -18.80 10.25
N MET A 187 -11.65 -18.87 10.78
CA MET A 187 -12.84 -18.55 10.00
C MET A 187 -12.85 -17.08 9.58
N LYS A 188 -12.60 -16.13 10.48
CA LYS A 188 -12.60 -14.69 10.14
C LYS A 188 -11.52 -14.33 9.13
N ILE A 189 -10.35 -14.97 9.21
CA ILE A 189 -9.31 -14.88 8.17
C ILE A 189 -9.88 -15.34 6.81
N GLY A 190 -10.53 -16.51 6.78
CA GLY A 190 -11.15 -17.03 5.56
C GLY A 190 -12.25 -16.12 5.00
N ILE A 191 -13.09 -15.54 5.86
CA ILE A 191 -14.16 -14.62 5.45
C ILE A 191 -13.56 -13.33 4.86
N ALA A 192 -12.57 -12.73 5.54
CA ALA A 192 -11.89 -11.53 5.05
C ALA A 192 -11.19 -11.78 3.70
N PHE A 193 -10.56 -12.94 3.55
CA PHE A 193 -9.89 -13.35 2.32
C PHE A 193 -10.86 -13.52 1.16
N ILE A 194 -11.92 -14.31 1.34
CA ILE A 194 -12.95 -14.53 0.30
C ILE A 194 -13.62 -13.22 -0.08
N PHE A 195 -13.88 -12.34 0.89
CA PHE A 195 -14.45 -11.02 0.62
C PHE A 195 -13.51 -10.14 -0.21
N GLY A 196 -12.21 -10.14 0.11
CA GLY A 196 -11.19 -9.46 -0.69
C GLY A 196 -11.14 -9.94 -2.14
N ILE A 197 -11.16 -11.26 -2.35
CA ILE A 197 -11.22 -11.86 -3.69
C ILE A 197 -12.46 -11.41 -4.45
N LEU A 198 -13.62 -11.42 -3.80
CA LEU A 198 -14.88 -11.02 -4.43
C LEU A 198 -14.82 -9.56 -4.92
N ILE A 199 -14.32 -8.65 -4.08
CA ILE A 199 -14.16 -7.24 -4.45
C ILE A 199 -13.17 -7.08 -5.59
N PHE A 200 -12.02 -7.76 -5.52
CA PHE A 200 -11.03 -7.72 -6.59
C PHE A 200 -11.65 -8.18 -7.91
N ALA A 201 -12.40 -9.30 -7.91
CA ALA A 201 -13.05 -9.82 -9.11
C ALA A 201 -14.08 -8.83 -9.70
N ILE A 202 -14.94 -8.22 -8.86
CA ILE A 202 -15.90 -7.21 -9.30
C ILE A 202 -15.18 -6.02 -9.95
N ASN A 203 -14.12 -5.51 -9.32
CA ASN A 203 -13.38 -4.36 -9.81
C ASN A 203 -12.57 -4.70 -11.07
N ALA A 204 -12.00 -5.89 -11.16
CA ALA A 204 -11.30 -6.36 -12.35
C ALA A 204 -12.25 -6.46 -13.55
N ILE A 205 -13.48 -6.95 -13.36
CA ILE A 205 -14.50 -6.99 -14.41
C ILE A 205 -14.85 -5.57 -14.88
N ILE A 206 -15.11 -4.65 -13.95
CA ILE A 206 -15.44 -3.26 -14.28
C ILE A 206 -14.28 -2.58 -15.02
N LEU A 207 -13.05 -2.79 -14.56
CA LEU A 207 -11.85 -2.27 -15.21
C LEU A 207 -11.71 -2.82 -16.64
N SER A 208 -11.98 -4.10 -16.83
CA SER A 208 -11.95 -4.74 -18.15
C SER A 208 -12.94 -4.07 -19.11
N PHE A 209 -14.17 -3.79 -18.65
CA PHE A 209 -15.15 -3.06 -19.44
C PHE A 209 -14.69 -1.63 -19.74
N LEU A 210 -14.14 -0.91 -18.77
CA LEU A 210 -13.63 0.44 -18.96
C LEU A 210 -12.52 0.47 -20.01
N LEU A 211 -11.53 -0.43 -19.91
CA LEU A 211 -10.44 -0.54 -20.88
C LEU A 211 -10.96 -0.87 -22.28
N LYS A 212 -11.87 -1.85 -22.41
CA LYS A 212 -12.46 -2.25 -23.69
C LYS A 212 -13.35 -1.16 -24.31
N SER A 213 -13.96 -0.31 -23.50
CA SER A 213 -14.74 0.85 -23.96
C SER A 213 -13.91 2.11 -24.22
N SER A 214 -12.62 2.11 -23.87
CA SER A 214 -11.73 3.25 -24.04
C SER A 214 -11.11 3.31 -25.45
N GLY A 215 -10.36 4.38 -25.74
CA GLY A 215 -9.57 4.49 -26.97
C GLY A 215 -8.51 3.39 -27.15
N PHE A 216 -8.07 2.73 -26.07
CA PHE A 216 -7.20 1.56 -26.13
C PHE A 216 -7.95 0.25 -26.42
N GLY A 217 -9.28 0.25 -26.47
CA GLY A 217 -10.12 -0.95 -26.58
C GLY A 217 -9.73 -1.95 -27.68
N PRO A 218 -9.40 -1.49 -28.90
CA PRO A 218 -9.00 -2.37 -30.00
C PRO A 218 -7.64 -3.05 -29.79
N VAL A 219 -6.71 -2.36 -29.12
CA VAL A 219 -5.30 -2.79 -28.96
C VAL A 219 -4.98 -3.37 -27.58
N VAL A 220 -5.92 -3.33 -26.62
CA VAL A 220 -5.71 -3.86 -25.27
C VAL A 220 -5.94 -5.38 -25.17
N SER A 221 -5.03 -6.08 -24.49
CA SER A 221 -5.09 -7.50 -24.18
C SER A 221 -5.18 -7.75 -22.68
N MET A 222 -6.04 -8.69 -22.29
CA MET A 222 -6.19 -9.17 -20.90
C MET A 222 -5.45 -10.50 -20.67
N LYS A 223 -4.75 -11.04 -21.68
CA LYS A 223 -4.16 -12.38 -21.64
C LYS A 223 -3.12 -12.51 -20.52
N GLU A 224 -2.27 -11.50 -20.37
CA GLU A 224 -1.16 -11.50 -19.39
C GLU A 224 -1.62 -11.13 -17.98
N SER A 225 -2.77 -10.48 -17.86
CA SER A 225 -3.39 -10.11 -16.60
C SER A 225 -3.59 -11.30 -15.65
N PHE A 226 -3.80 -12.50 -16.19
CA PHE A 226 -4.00 -13.71 -15.39
C PHE A 226 -2.70 -14.24 -14.75
N GLY A 227 -1.53 -13.86 -15.29
CA GLY A 227 -0.22 -14.30 -14.78
C GLY A 227 0.10 -13.78 -13.37
N HIS A 228 -0.51 -12.66 -12.98
CA HIS A 228 -0.24 -11.99 -11.71
C HIS A 228 -1.23 -12.36 -10.59
N ILE A 229 -2.36 -13.00 -10.91
CA ILE A 229 -3.42 -13.30 -9.93
C ILE A 229 -2.90 -14.13 -8.75
N GLY A 230 -2.02 -15.11 -8.99
CA GLY A 230 -1.48 -15.93 -7.91
C GLY A 230 -0.72 -15.12 -6.86
N ARG A 231 0.01 -14.10 -7.31
CA ARG A 231 0.74 -13.14 -6.47
C ARG A 231 -0.24 -12.29 -5.65
N ASP A 232 -1.27 -11.75 -6.30
CA ASP A 232 -2.27 -10.91 -5.65
C ASP A 232 -3.07 -11.67 -4.59
N LEU A 233 -3.39 -12.95 -4.86
CA LEU A 233 -4.03 -13.83 -3.88
C LEU A 233 -3.16 -14.05 -2.64
N LEU A 234 -1.84 -14.16 -2.79
CA LEU A 234 -0.94 -14.28 -1.63
C LEU A 234 -0.92 -12.99 -0.80
N VAL A 235 -0.95 -11.84 -1.46
CA VAL A 235 -1.04 -10.53 -0.79
C VAL A 235 -2.36 -10.42 -0.02
N PHE A 236 -3.49 -10.74 -0.65
CA PHE A 236 -4.80 -10.73 0.01
C PHE A 236 -4.86 -11.70 1.19
N LEU A 237 -4.24 -12.88 1.07
CA LEU A 237 -4.14 -13.85 2.14
C LEU A 237 -3.31 -13.30 3.30
N ALA A 238 -2.13 -12.76 3.04
CA ALA A 238 -1.25 -12.15 4.04
C ALA A 238 -1.96 -11.00 4.76
N THR A 239 -2.60 -10.08 4.02
CA THR A 239 -3.41 -9.00 4.61
C THR A 239 -4.53 -9.55 5.47
N SER A 240 -5.25 -10.58 5.03
CA SER A 240 -6.36 -11.18 5.79
C SER A 240 -5.89 -11.81 7.09
N ILE A 241 -4.75 -12.53 7.05
CA ILE A 241 -4.12 -13.14 8.21
C ILE A 241 -3.68 -12.05 9.19
N LEU A 242 -2.90 -11.08 8.72
CA LEU A 242 -2.35 -10.01 9.55
C LEU A 242 -3.47 -9.24 10.25
N SER A 243 -4.38 -8.68 9.46
CA SER A 243 -5.46 -7.82 9.94
C SER A 243 -6.33 -8.53 10.96
N THR A 244 -6.79 -9.75 10.65
CA THR A 244 -7.64 -10.47 11.59
C THR A 244 -6.89 -10.85 12.86
N SER A 245 -5.61 -11.25 12.75
CA SER A 245 -4.80 -11.66 13.90
C SER A 245 -4.53 -10.49 14.85
N LEU A 246 -4.22 -9.31 14.32
CA LEU A 246 -4.10 -8.08 15.12
C LEU A 246 -5.40 -7.76 15.85
N GLY A 247 -6.54 -7.99 15.21
CA GLY A 247 -7.87 -7.79 15.80
C GLY A 247 -8.17 -8.66 17.01
N PHE A 248 -7.60 -9.86 17.08
CA PHE A 248 -7.71 -10.75 18.24
C PHE A 248 -6.68 -10.45 19.34
N ILE A 249 -5.63 -9.69 19.03
CA ILE A 249 -4.67 -9.19 20.01
C ILE A 249 -5.19 -7.88 20.63
N ALA A 250 -5.82 -7.05 19.80
CA ALA A 250 -6.55 -5.87 20.19
C ALA A 250 -7.81 -6.26 20.97
N GLY A 251 -8.23 -5.43 21.93
CA GLY A 251 -9.52 -5.59 22.59
C GLY A 251 -10.55 -4.53 22.20
N ASN A 252 -10.21 -3.61 21.27
CA ASN A 252 -11.12 -2.65 20.65
C ASN A 252 -10.53 -2.09 19.33
N ILE A 253 -11.28 -1.21 18.67
CA ILE A 253 -10.90 -0.63 17.36
C ILE A 253 -9.65 0.26 17.43
N ILE A 254 -9.48 1.05 18.50
CA ILE A 254 -8.32 1.95 18.66
C ILE A 254 -7.05 1.14 18.85
N GLY A 255 -7.10 0.10 19.69
CA GLY A 255 -6.00 -0.83 19.87
C GLY A 255 -5.64 -1.57 18.59
N HIS A 256 -6.64 -1.92 17.77
CA HIS A 256 -6.41 -2.57 16.49
C HIS A 256 -5.65 -1.65 15.51
N ILE A 257 -6.09 -0.40 15.36
CA ILE A 257 -5.40 0.60 14.53
C ILE A 257 -3.97 0.85 15.03
N GLY A 258 -3.78 1.01 16.35
CA GLY A 258 -2.46 1.21 16.93
C GLY A 258 -1.51 0.03 16.67
N LEU A 259 -1.99 -1.21 16.84
CA LEU A 259 -1.20 -2.41 16.53
C LEU A 259 -0.90 -2.55 15.04
N PHE A 260 -1.80 -2.08 14.17
CA PHE A 260 -1.55 -1.99 12.73
C PHE A 260 -0.39 -1.06 12.41
N ILE A 261 -0.39 0.15 12.97
CA ILE A 261 0.68 1.14 12.76
C ILE A 261 2.02 0.57 13.24
N ILE A 262 2.04 -0.01 14.44
CA ILE A 262 3.26 -0.63 15.01
C ILE A 262 3.76 -1.76 14.13
N THR A 263 2.86 -2.63 13.64
CA THR A 263 3.26 -3.80 12.85
C THR A 263 3.69 -3.42 11.43
N ILE A 264 3.03 -2.45 10.80
CA ILE A 264 3.40 -1.96 9.47
C ILE A 264 4.74 -1.24 9.53
N GLY A 265 4.91 -0.33 10.49
CA GLY A 265 6.15 0.42 10.65
C GLY A 265 7.32 -0.40 11.18
N GLY A 266 7.06 -1.50 11.89
CA GLY A 266 8.07 -2.46 12.33
C GLY A 266 9.28 -1.80 13.01
N VAL A 267 10.47 -2.17 12.56
CA VAL A 267 11.73 -1.58 13.04
C VAL A 267 11.92 -0.16 12.52
N SER A 268 11.39 0.19 11.34
CA SER A 268 11.48 1.55 10.81
C SER A 268 10.78 2.57 11.71
N LEU A 269 9.65 2.20 12.34
CA LEU A 269 8.97 3.05 13.32
C LEU A 269 9.83 3.25 14.57
N ILE A 270 10.46 2.19 15.07
CA ILE A 270 11.37 2.27 16.23
C ILE A 270 12.56 3.18 15.91
N LYS A 271 13.15 3.02 14.73
CA LYS A 271 14.23 3.89 14.23
C LYS A 271 13.75 5.33 14.20
N GLU A 272 12.59 5.61 13.60
CA GLU A 272 12.09 6.97 13.46
C GLU A 272 11.84 7.61 14.82
N ASP A 273 11.27 6.84 15.75
CA ASP A 273 11.05 7.28 17.12
C ASP A 273 12.35 7.58 17.86
N LEU A 274 13.40 6.77 17.64
CA LEU A 274 14.73 6.97 18.20
C LEU A 274 15.44 8.19 17.58
N THR A 275 15.39 8.33 16.25
CA THR A 275 15.96 9.48 15.54
C THR A 275 15.35 10.78 16.06
N MET A 276 14.03 10.83 16.17
CA MET A 276 13.33 12.02 16.67
C MET A 276 13.65 12.33 18.13
N LEU A 277 13.74 11.31 18.98
CA LEU A 277 14.20 11.47 20.37
C LEU A 277 15.61 12.06 20.41
N VAL A 278 16.55 11.51 19.63
CA VAL A 278 17.95 11.98 19.62
C VAL A 278 18.04 13.39 19.05
N ARG A 279 17.24 13.72 18.03
CA ARG A 279 17.21 15.04 17.40
C ARG A 279 16.91 16.17 18.38
N VAL A 280 16.10 15.90 19.41
CA VAL A 280 15.83 16.85 20.50
C VAL A 280 17.13 17.29 21.20
N PHE A 281 18.12 16.41 21.29
CA PHE A 281 19.40 16.67 21.96
C PHE A 281 20.54 17.00 20.97
N SER A 282 20.55 16.38 19.79
CA SER A 282 21.62 16.52 18.81
C SER A 282 21.12 16.22 17.40
N ASN A 283 21.19 17.23 16.52
CA ASN A 283 20.91 17.06 15.09
C ASN A 283 21.93 16.12 14.45
N ASP A 284 23.22 16.27 14.77
CA ASP A 284 24.29 15.40 14.23
C ASP A 284 24.10 13.94 14.65
N GLY A 285 23.71 13.70 15.91
CA GLY A 285 23.38 12.36 16.39
C GLY A 285 22.21 11.74 15.65
N ALA A 286 21.15 12.51 15.40
CA ALA A 286 20.00 12.06 14.62
C ALA A 286 20.40 11.75 13.16
N MET A 287 21.19 12.61 12.53
CA MET A 287 21.73 12.38 11.19
C MET A 287 22.63 11.13 11.16
N ALA A 288 23.42 10.87 12.20
CA ALA A 288 24.24 9.67 12.27
C ALA A 288 23.39 8.39 12.30
N ILE A 289 22.29 8.38 13.07
CA ILE A 289 21.34 7.27 13.10
C ILE A 289 20.71 7.07 11.71
N ASP A 290 20.24 8.15 11.09
CA ASP A 290 19.62 8.10 9.77
C ASP A 290 20.60 7.56 8.71
N ASN A 291 21.84 8.05 8.69
CA ASN A 291 22.88 7.60 7.76
C ASN A 291 23.26 6.13 7.99
N VAL A 292 23.44 5.71 9.25
CA VAL A 292 23.77 4.31 9.56
C VAL A 292 22.63 3.38 9.13
N PHE A 293 21.38 3.76 9.41
CA PHE A 293 20.23 2.96 9.02
C PHE A 293 20.04 2.92 7.51
N ALA A 294 20.20 4.06 6.81
CA ALA A 294 20.14 4.14 5.36
C ALA A 294 21.21 3.24 4.71
N ASN A 295 22.47 3.35 5.15
CA ASN A 295 23.57 2.52 4.66
C ASN A 295 23.36 1.03 4.94
N PHE A 296 22.73 0.68 6.07
CA PHE A 296 22.35 -0.69 6.38
C PHE A 296 21.27 -1.19 5.44
N MET A 297 20.19 -0.42 5.28
CA MET A 297 19.04 -0.76 4.43
C MET A 297 19.44 -0.87 2.96
N GLU A 298 20.31 0.02 2.47
CA GLU A 298 20.79 0.02 1.08
C GLU A 298 21.42 -1.32 0.69
N LYS A 299 22.17 -1.93 1.62
CA LYS A 299 22.84 -3.23 1.44
C LYS A 299 21.91 -4.44 1.53
N GLN A 300 20.70 -4.27 2.07
CA GLN A 300 19.74 -5.36 2.21
C GLN A 300 18.95 -5.55 0.93
N ASP A 301 18.62 -6.82 0.63
CA ASP A 301 17.66 -7.15 -0.41
C ASP A 301 16.22 -6.76 -0.02
N ILE A 302 15.30 -6.79 -0.98
CA ILE A 302 13.90 -6.43 -0.73
C ILE A 302 13.23 -7.33 0.30
N PHE A 303 13.60 -8.60 0.38
CA PHE A 303 13.02 -9.55 1.34
C PHE A 303 13.31 -9.11 2.79
N VAL A 304 14.57 -8.83 3.10
CA VAL A 304 14.99 -8.37 4.43
C VAL A 304 14.42 -6.98 4.72
N ARG A 305 14.40 -6.07 3.74
CA ARG A 305 13.79 -4.74 3.91
C ARG A 305 12.30 -4.83 4.28
N THR A 306 11.56 -5.74 3.65
CA THR A 306 10.13 -5.97 3.98
C THR A 306 9.97 -6.63 5.35
N LEU A 307 10.88 -7.52 5.77
CA LEU A 307 10.87 -8.10 7.12
C LEU A 307 11.11 -7.05 8.22
N ILE A 308 11.94 -6.04 7.93
CA ILE A 308 12.23 -4.92 8.83
C ILE A 308 11.00 -4.02 8.97
N SER A 309 10.33 -3.71 7.86
CA SER A 309 9.13 -2.89 7.83
C SER A 309 8.25 -3.21 6.63
N LEU A 310 6.95 -3.38 6.87
CA LEU A 310 5.97 -3.60 5.81
C LEU A 310 5.71 -2.34 4.97
N THR A 311 6.27 -1.18 5.34
CA THR A 311 6.30 0.00 4.46
C THR A 311 7.10 -0.26 3.18
N ASN A 312 8.00 -1.25 3.18
CA ASN A 312 8.83 -1.63 2.04
C ASN A 312 8.20 -2.77 1.21
N ILE A 313 6.90 -3.03 1.33
CA ILE A 313 6.26 -4.05 0.48
C ILE A 313 6.28 -3.55 -0.97
N ALA A 314 7.00 -4.28 -1.81
CA ALA A 314 6.86 -4.26 -3.26
C ALA A 314 5.85 -5.37 -3.65
N ILE A 315 4.64 -4.97 -4.07
CA ILE A 315 3.53 -5.90 -4.41
C ILE A 315 3.86 -6.70 -5.67
N ASP A 316 4.70 -6.15 -6.54
CA ASP A 316 5.13 -6.79 -7.77
C ASP A 316 6.18 -7.89 -7.57
N ASN A 317 6.86 -7.90 -6.40
CA ASN A 317 7.99 -8.76 -6.11
C ASN A 317 7.63 -9.92 -5.15
N ILE A 318 7.81 -11.16 -5.61
CA ILE A 318 7.45 -12.37 -4.84
C ILE A 318 8.23 -12.53 -3.53
N MET A 319 9.48 -12.05 -3.46
CA MET A 319 10.29 -12.13 -2.25
C MET A 319 9.73 -11.20 -1.18
N SER A 320 9.38 -9.97 -1.54
CA SER A 320 8.67 -9.02 -0.67
C SER A 320 7.37 -9.62 -0.13
N ILE A 321 6.58 -10.27 -0.99
CA ILE A 321 5.32 -10.92 -0.59
C ILE A 321 5.58 -12.10 0.36
N GLY A 322 6.62 -12.89 0.11
CA GLY A 322 7.06 -13.95 1.00
C GLY A 322 7.39 -13.43 2.40
N ALA A 323 8.14 -12.33 2.50
CA ALA A 323 8.44 -11.66 3.76
C ALA A 323 7.17 -11.14 4.47
N PHE A 324 6.26 -10.52 3.73
CA PHE A 324 4.96 -10.06 4.27
C PHE A 324 4.13 -11.23 4.83
N LEU A 325 4.11 -12.36 4.14
CA LEU A 325 3.41 -13.57 4.58
C LEU A 325 4.06 -14.17 5.84
N ILE A 326 5.39 -14.16 5.95
CA ILE A 326 6.10 -14.57 7.16
C ILE A 326 5.70 -13.71 8.36
N ILE A 327 5.72 -12.38 8.23
CA ILE A 327 5.28 -11.47 9.30
C ILE A 327 3.83 -11.76 9.69
N SER A 328 2.95 -11.93 8.70
CA SER A 328 1.54 -12.23 8.93
C SER A 328 1.36 -13.54 9.73
N ILE A 329 2.14 -14.58 9.41
CA ILE A 329 2.15 -15.85 10.15
C ILE A 329 2.69 -15.68 11.57
N LEU A 330 3.75 -14.90 11.77
CA LEU A 330 4.28 -14.62 13.11
C LEU A 330 3.23 -13.94 14.00
N VAL A 331 2.50 -12.97 13.45
CA VAL A 331 1.40 -12.30 14.15
C VAL A 331 0.24 -13.27 14.42
N LEU A 332 -0.08 -14.17 13.49
CA LEU A 332 -1.06 -15.24 13.71
C LEU A 332 -0.67 -16.15 14.88
N LEU A 333 0.59 -16.57 14.96
CA LEU A 333 1.11 -17.39 16.06
C LEU A 333 1.04 -16.64 17.40
N LEU A 334 1.36 -15.34 17.38
CA LEU A 334 1.21 -14.47 18.54
C LEU A 334 -0.26 -14.40 19.00
N ALA A 335 -1.19 -14.16 18.07
CA ALA A 335 -2.63 -14.08 18.36
C ALA A 335 -3.16 -15.41 18.95
N LEU A 336 -2.76 -16.55 18.38
CA LEU A 336 -3.11 -17.87 18.91
C LEU A 336 -2.59 -18.09 20.34
N THR A 337 -1.39 -17.58 20.64
CA THR A 337 -0.78 -17.68 21.97
C THR A 337 -1.48 -16.77 22.99
N VAL A 338 -1.81 -15.54 22.60
CA VAL A 338 -2.54 -14.57 23.44
C VAL A 338 -3.95 -15.09 23.76
N ASN A 339 -4.66 -15.60 22.76
CA ASN A 339 -6.03 -16.10 22.92
C ASN A 339 -6.15 -17.31 23.84
N LYS A 340 -5.14 -18.18 23.89
CA LYS A 340 -5.14 -19.30 24.86
C LYS A 340 -5.14 -18.81 26.31
N LYS A 341 -4.67 -17.59 26.56
CA LYS A 341 -4.48 -17.02 27.91
C LYS A 341 -5.49 -15.91 28.23
N SER A 342 -6.41 -15.56 27.32
CA SER A 342 -7.32 -14.41 27.51
C SER A 342 -8.64 -14.77 28.22
N THR A 343 -8.87 -14.15 29.38
CA THR A 343 -10.15 -14.21 30.12
C THR A 343 -11.12 -13.15 29.60
N SER A 344 -12.43 -13.37 29.76
CA SER A 344 -13.49 -12.43 29.30
C SER A 344 -13.38 -11.06 29.94
N GLU A 345 -12.79 -10.99 31.12
CA GLU A 345 -12.51 -9.77 31.86
C GLU A 345 -11.59 -8.80 31.11
N ARG A 346 -10.81 -9.26 30.12
CA ARG A 346 -9.90 -8.40 29.36
C ARG A 346 -10.45 -7.90 28.02
N SER A 347 -11.70 -8.18 27.71
CA SER A 347 -12.38 -7.63 26.53
C SER A 347 -12.71 -6.15 26.71
N GLY A 348 -12.61 -5.36 25.64
CA GLY A 348 -12.81 -3.91 25.63
C GLY A 348 -11.58 -3.07 25.99
N TYR A 349 -10.52 -3.65 26.58
CA TYR A 349 -9.24 -2.94 26.74
C TYR A 349 -8.56 -2.71 25.39
N MET A 350 -7.64 -1.75 25.29
CA MET A 350 -6.91 -1.52 24.02
C MET A 350 -6.22 -2.79 23.49
N VAL A 351 -5.50 -3.50 24.37
CA VAL A 351 -4.77 -4.73 24.01
C VAL A 351 -5.01 -5.77 25.10
N VAL A 352 -5.42 -6.97 24.69
CA VAL A 352 -5.85 -8.04 25.61
C VAL A 352 -4.67 -8.62 26.41
N SER A 353 -3.50 -8.70 25.77
CA SER A 353 -2.27 -9.22 26.37
C SER A 353 -1.52 -8.15 27.14
N LYS A 354 -1.20 -8.41 28.42
CA LYS A 354 -0.47 -7.45 29.28
C LYS A 354 0.95 -7.12 28.75
N PRO A 355 1.78 -8.11 28.33
CA PRO A 355 3.09 -7.79 27.75
C PRO A 355 2.99 -6.92 26.49
N ILE A 356 2.06 -7.24 25.58
CA ILE A 356 1.88 -6.48 24.33
C ILE A 356 1.32 -5.08 24.63
N SER A 357 0.42 -4.98 25.61
CA SER A 357 -0.13 -3.71 26.09
C SER A 357 0.97 -2.76 26.60
N ILE A 358 1.93 -3.26 27.37
CA ILE A 358 3.06 -2.43 27.86
C ILE A 358 3.88 -1.91 26.68
N PHE A 359 4.25 -2.78 25.74
CA PHE A 359 5.02 -2.40 24.57
C PHE A 359 4.27 -1.40 23.69
N ALA A 360 3.00 -1.67 23.36
CA ALA A 360 2.18 -0.80 22.53
C ALA A 360 1.93 0.56 23.20
N LYS A 361 1.78 0.60 24.53
CA LYS A 361 1.67 1.84 25.29
C LYS A 361 2.95 2.67 25.19
N LEU A 362 4.12 2.05 25.32
CA LEU A 362 5.42 2.74 25.21
C LEU A 362 5.62 3.30 23.80
N MET A 363 5.43 2.46 22.78
CA MET A 363 5.52 2.89 21.38
C MET A 363 4.56 4.04 21.09
N GLY A 364 3.27 3.86 21.37
CA GLY A 364 2.26 4.91 21.14
C GLY A 364 2.59 6.22 21.86
N SER A 365 3.06 6.15 23.11
CA SER A 365 3.45 7.33 23.88
C SER A 365 4.64 8.07 23.25
N LEU A 366 5.64 7.33 22.79
CA LEU A 366 6.83 7.89 22.18
C LEU A 366 6.52 8.49 20.80
N THR A 367 5.80 7.75 19.95
CA THR A 367 5.37 8.22 18.63
C THR A 367 4.52 9.49 18.74
N LEU A 368 3.55 9.53 19.66
CA LEU A 368 2.73 10.73 19.84
C LEU A 368 3.55 11.91 20.38
N ALA A 369 4.48 11.66 21.31
CA ALA A 369 5.37 12.69 21.81
C ALA A 369 6.26 13.28 20.71
N ASN A 370 6.79 12.43 19.82
CA ASN A 370 7.58 12.84 18.67
C ASN A 370 6.76 13.70 17.69
N VAL A 371 5.52 13.32 17.39
CA VAL A 371 4.62 14.10 16.54
C VAL A 371 4.32 15.48 17.16
N ILE A 372 3.94 15.53 18.43
CA ILE A 372 3.67 16.79 19.14
C ILE A 372 4.91 17.68 19.14
N THR A 373 6.07 17.10 19.42
CA THR A 373 7.34 17.83 19.45
C THR A 373 7.70 18.37 18.07
N SER A 374 7.52 17.58 17.01
CA SER A 374 7.76 18.04 15.63
C SER A 374 6.87 19.22 15.24
N ILE A 375 5.60 19.21 15.65
CA ILE A 375 4.65 20.30 15.38
C ILE A 375 5.00 21.55 16.19
N LEU A 376 5.40 21.39 17.46
CA LEU A 376 5.72 22.52 18.32
C LEU A 376 7.09 23.13 18.00
N SER A 377 8.09 22.30 17.65
CA SER A 377 9.40 22.77 17.24
C SER A 377 9.34 23.59 15.95
N SER A 378 8.52 23.20 14.98
CA SER A 378 8.33 24.01 13.75
C SER A 378 7.67 25.37 14.00
N MET A 379 6.99 25.54 15.13
CA MET A 379 6.34 26.80 15.52
C MET A 379 7.16 27.66 16.50
N LEU A 380 8.08 27.05 17.27
CA LEU A 380 8.68 27.69 18.45
C LEU A 380 10.21 27.73 18.45
N VAL A 381 10.92 26.85 17.73
CA VAL A 381 12.38 26.72 17.86
C VAL A 381 13.05 26.25 16.56
N GLU A 382 14.00 27.03 16.02
CA GLU A 382 14.76 26.68 14.80
C GLU A 382 15.90 25.65 15.02
N SER A 383 16.26 25.29 16.26
CA SER A 383 17.37 24.36 16.54
C SER A 383 17.20 23.47 17.77
N ALA A 384 18.01 22.40 17.85
CA ALA A 384 18.13 21.56 19.03
C ALA A 384 18.65 22.40 20.22
N GLY A 385 17.98 22.29 21.37
CA GLY A 385 18.28 23.14 22.52
C GLY A 385 17.38 22.87 23.72
N VAL A 386 17.63 23.59 24.82
CA VAL A 386 16.93 23.39 26.11
C VAL A 386 15.41 23.48 25.98
N VAL A 387 14.91 24.40 25.15
CA VAL A 387 13.46 24.55 24.89
C VAL A 387 12.90 23.31 24.22
N SER A 388 13.57 22.75 23.22
CA SER A 388 13.17 21.51 22.54
C SER A 388 13.14 20.31 23.50
N ILE A 389 14.09 20.24 24.44
CA ILE A 389 14.11 19.22 25.50
C ILE A 389 12.90 19.36 26.42
N ILE A 390 12.58 20.59 26.85
CA ILE A 390 11.41 20.85 27.71
C ILE A 390 10.11 20.51 26.98
N VAL A 391 9.97 20.93 25.72
CA VAL A 391 8.81 20.62 24.88
C VAL A 391 8.64 19.11 24.72
N PHE A 392 9.72 18.39 24.41
CA PHE A 392 9.68 16.94 24.30
C PHE A 392 9.32 16.25 25.63
N ALA A 393 9.91 16.69 26.74
CA ALA A 393 9.61 16.13 28.06
C ALA A 393 8.12 16.33 28.45
N LEU A 394 7.56 17.51 28.15
CA LEU A 394 6.14 17.80 28.36
C LEU A 394 5.26 16.95 27.43
N ALA A 395 5.61 16.87 26.14
CA ALA A 395 4.90 16.06 25.15
C ALA A 395 4.90 14.57 25.54
N LEU A 396 6.03 14.06 26.02
CA LEU A 396 6.17 12.69 26.51
C LEU A 396 5.35 12.44 27.77
N LEU A 397 5.35 13.38 28.72
CA LEU A 397 4.55 13.27 29.94
C LEU A 397 3.05 13.26 29.63
N LEU A 398 2.60 14.15 28.74
CA LEU A 398 1.22 14.22 28.28
C LEU A 398 0.82 12.95 27.53
N SER A 399 1.65 12.50 26.58
CA SER A 399 1.40 11.30 25.78
C SER A 399 1.35 10.05 26.65
N TYR A 400 2.30 9.91 27.58
CA TYR A 400 2.32 8.79 28.53
C TYR A 400 1.08 8.77 29.41
N LYS A 401 0.66 9.92 29.97
CA LYS A 401 -0.59 9.98 30.76
C LYS A 401 -1.81 9.64 29.93
N PHE A 402 -1.91 10.17 28.70
CA PHE A 402 -3.01 9.90 27.79
C PHE A 402 -3.13 8.39 27.50
N PHE A 403 -2.04 7.75 27.09
CA PHE A 403 -2.05 6.32 26.83
C PHE A 403 -2.20 5.48 28.09
N ASP A 404 -1.68 5.90 29.25
CA ASP A 404 -1.91 5.21 30.52
C ASP A 404 -3.40 5.17 30.89
N ILE A 405 -4.14 6.26 30.63
CA ILE A 405 -5.59 6.30 30.77
C ILE A 405 -6.25 5.38 29.74
N LEU A 406 -5.93 5.55 28.44
CA LEU A 406 -6.56 4.78 27.36
C LEU A 406 -6.40 3.25 27.54
N PHE A 407 -5.21 2.79 27.94
CA PHE A 407 -4.94 1.37 28.15
C PHE A 407 -5.57 0.80 29.44
N LYS A 408 -6.03 1.64 30.36
CA LYS A 408 -6.76 1.25 31.59
C LYS A 408 -8.28 1.27 31.43
N ILE A 409 -8.81 2.03 30.46
CA ILE A 409 -10.24 2.09 30.19
C ILE A 409 -10.68 0.86 29.37
N ARG A 410 -11.89 0.36 29.69
CA ARG A 410 -12.60 -0.58 28.82
C ARG A 410 -13.54 0.19 27.91
N LEU A 411 -13.26 0.16 26.62
CA LEU A 411 -14.14 0.68 25.58
C LEU A 411 -15.10 -0.44 25.17
N LYS A 412 -16.24 -0.52 25.87
CA LYS A 412 -17.40 -1.31 25.46
C LYS A 412 -18.51 -0.36 25.01
N PHE A 413 -19.12 -0.65 23.87
CA PHE A 413 -20.21 0.10 23.24
C PHE A 413 -21.52 -0.69 23.32
#